data_AF-A0A154PJU0-F1
#
_entry.id   AF-A0A154PJU0-F1
#
_cell.length_a   1.000
_cell.length_b   1.000
_cell.length_c   1.000
_cell.angle_alpha   90.00
_cell.angle_beta   90.00
_cell.angle_gamma   90.00
#
_symmetry.space_group_name_H-M   'P 1'
#
loop_
_entity.id
_entity.type
_entity.pdbx_description
1 polymer ?
#
loop_
_entity_poly.entity_id
_entity_poly.type
_entity_poly.pdbx_seq_one_letter_code
_entity_poly.pdbx_strand_id
1 'polypeptide(L)'
;MYIGTTKGQYLFRYSIVSFTSTLFYKYYYFNYINVEEELHFVFRYEAVQLIYHEVTSAYRQSEIDWKIIHDAGCTRDDTDLPDHVTSRTDLDRLISGTFRSFLAALPSVPTIVTIARSSEDEYCPPEDVDQIQVGVLEELRQRLGDIDIRMAYQEEETF
;
A
#
# COMPACT_ATOMS: atom_id res chain seq x y z
N MET A 1 -3.28 -11.60 -13.06
CA MET A 1 -3.65 -12.74 -13.92
C MET A 1 -2.75 -13.93 -13.59
N TYR A 2 -3.33 -15.11 -13.33
CA TYR A 2 -2.60 -16.33 -12.96
C TYR A 2 -2.32 -17.20 -14.20
N ILE A 3 -1.07 -17.64 -14.39
CA ILE A 3 -0.72 -18.78 -15.24
C ILE A 3 0.32 -19.60 -14.48
N GLY A 4 0.04 -20.87 -14.22
CA GLY A 4 0.96 -21.81 -13.57
C GLY A 4 1.53 -22.81 -14.57
N THR A 5 2.74 -23.31 -14.31
CA THR A 5 3.16 -24.63 -14.80
C THR A 5 3.99 -25.40 -13.76
N THR A 6 3.89 -26.72 -13.88
CA THR A 6 4.36 -27.79 -12.99
C THR A 6 5.85 -28.12 -13.14
N LYS A 7 6.56 -28.22 -12.01
CA LYS A 7 7.22 -29.46 -11.54
C LYS A 7 7.83 -29.20 -10.16
N GLY A 8 7.65 -30.16 -9.27
CA GLY A 8 7.93 -30.03 -7.85
C GLY A 8 9.35 -29.56 -7.55
N GLN A 9 9.43 -28.45 -6.83
CA GLN A 9 10.46 -28.11 -5.87
C GLN A 9 9.90 -26.94 -5.04
N TYR A 10 10.18 -26.98 -3.74
CA TYR A 10 9.56 -26.17 -2.69
C TYR A 10 9.33 -24.70 -3.11
N LEU A 11 8.04 -24.36 -3.19
CA LEU A 11 7.53 -23.10 -3.70
C LEU A 11 7.63 -22.02 -2.60
N PHE A 12 8.81 -21.45 -2.39
CA PHE A 12 8.90 -20.19 -1.64
C PHE A 12 8.44 -19.06 -2.57
N ARG A 13 7.12 -18.87 -2.65
CA ARG A 13 6.49 -17.72 -3.32
C ARG A 13 6.79 -16.47 -2.51
N TYR A 14 7.88 -15.78 -2.83
CA TYR A 14 7.99 -14.36 -2.52
C TYR A 14 7.19 -13.61 -3.58
N SER A 15 5.88 -13.46 -3.35
CA SER A 15 5.16 -12.36 -4.00
C SER A 15 5.74 -11.08 -3.42
N ILE A 16 6.52 -10.34 -4.21
CA ILE A 16 6.85 -8.96 -3.88
C ILE A 16 5.53 -8.20 -4.01
N VAL A 17 4.81 -8.14 -2.90
CA VAL A 17 3.56 -7.41 -2.74
C VAL A 17 3.92 -5.93 -2.89
N SER A 18 3.40 -5.33 -3.96
CA SER A 18 3.26 -3.88 -4.18
C SER A 18 4.38 -3.02 -3.60
N PHE A 19 5.44 -2.79 -4.39
CA PHE A 19 6.45 -1.76 -4.09
C PHE A 19 6.02 -0.37 -4.57
N THR A 20 4.72 -0.12 -4.73
CA THR A 20 4.18 1.20 -5.05
C THR A 20 3.48 1.78 -3.83
N SER A 21 4.07 2.84 -3.29
CA SER A 21 3.53 3.77 -2.27
C SER A 21 3.19 3.22 -0.87
N THR A 22 2.46 2.10 -0.75
CA THR A 22 1.86 1.67 0.52
C THR A 22 2.89 1.28 1.58
N LEU A 23 3.99 0.62 1.20
CA LEU A 23 5.05 0.19 2.14
C LEU A 23 5.88 1.36 2.67
N PHE A 24 6.11 2.40 1.86
CA PHE A 24 6.83 3.60 2.27
C PHE A 24 6.01 4.46 3.23
N TYR A 25 4.72 4.65 2.93
CA TYR A 25 3.80 5.35 3.83
C TYR A 25 3.66 4.64 5.19
N LYS A 26 3.50 3.31 5.18
CA LYS A 26 3.30 2.54 6.42
C LYS A 26 4.52 2.58 7.35
N TYR A 27 5.74 2.58 6.81
CA TYR A 27 6.98 2.65 7.60
C TYR A 27 7.22 4.06 8.19
N TYR A 28 6.83 5.12 7.48
CA TYR A 28 6.97 6.49 7.94
C TYR A 28 5.97 6.81 9.07
N TYR A 29 4.71 6.39 8.93
CA TYR A 29 3.69 6.53 9.98
C TYR A 29 4.04 5.70 11.23
N PHE A 30 4.57 4.48 11.09
CA PHE A 30 4.92 3.64 12.24
C PHE A 30 5.99 4.24 13.17
N ASN A 31 6.89 5.07 12.63
CA ASN A 31 7.91 5.76 13.43
C ASN A 31 7.39 7.02 14.14
N TYR A 32 6.26 7.60 13.70
CA TYR A 32 5.62 8.75 14.35
C TYR A 32 4.65 8.36 15.49
N ILE A 33 4.19 7.11 15.51
CA ILE A 33 3.09 6.66 16.39
C ILE A 33 3.54 6.30 17.82
N ASN A 34 4.84 6.23 18.11
CA ASN A 34 5.33 5.55 19.33
C ASN A 34 5.41 6.35 20.64
N VAL A 35 4.71 7.48 20.81
CA VAL A 35 4.68 8.18 22.12
C VAL A 35 3.30 8.75 22.53
N GLU A 36 2.36 9.00 21.61
CA GLU A 36 1.07 9.67 21.93
C GLU A 36 -0.18 8.75 21.97
N GLU A 37 -0.08 7.49 21.55
CA GLU A 37 -1.27 6.65 21.29
C GLU A 37 -2.02 6.14 22.54
N GLU A 38 -1.35 5.91 23.67
CA GLU A 38 -2.00 5.30 24.85
C GLU A 38 -3.04 6.22 25.51
N LEU A 39 -2.85 7.55 25.48
CA LEU A 39 -3.81 8.51 26.03
C LEU A 39 -4.97 8.79 25.05
N HIS A 40 -4.71 8.77 23.75
CA HIS A 40 -5.71 9.09 22.73
C HIS A 40 -6.74 7.97 22.53
N PHE A 41 -6.38 6.72 22.84
CA PHE A 41 -7.26 5.55 22.73
C PHE A 41 -8.44 5.59 23.73
N VAL A 42 -8.19 6.05 24.96
CA VAL A 42 -9.22 6.10 26.03
C VAL A 42 -10.32 7.11 25.72
N PHE A 43 -9.97 8.29 25.20
CA PHE A 43 -10.95 9.34 24.84
C PHE A 43 -11.86 8.93 23.66
N ARG A 44 -11.34 8.15 22.71
CA ARG A 44 -12.13 7.69 21.56
C ARG A 44 -13.19 6.69 21.97
N TYR A 45 -12.89 5.81 22.92
CA TYR A 45 -13.86 4.84 23.42
C TYR A 45 -15.04 5.52 24.13
N GLU A 46 -14.78 6.53 24.97
CA GLU A 46 -15.84 7.29 25.65
C GLU A 46 -16.76 8.02 24.65
N ALA A 47 -16.19 8.65 23.62
CA ALA A 47 -16.97 9.29 22.56
C ALA A 47 -17.87 8.30 21.81
N VAL A 48 -17.35 7.11 21.46
CA VAL A 48 -18.13 6.06 20.81
C VAL A 48 -19.24 5.52 21.73
N GLN A 49 -18.97 5.37 23.03
CA GLN A 49 -19.98 4.97 24.01
C GLN A 49 -21.11 6.00 24.13
N LEU A 50 -20.80 7.30 24.11
CA LEU A 50 -21.81 8.35 24.12
C LEU A 50 -22.71 8.28 22.88
N ILE A 51 -22.13 8.14 21.69
CA ILE A 51 -22.90 7.98 20.44
C ILE A 51 -23.77 6.73 20.51
N TYR A 52 -23.23 5.61 20.98
CA TYR A 52 -23.98 4.37 21.16
C TYR A 52 -25.21 4.57 22.08
N HIS A 53 -25.02 5.24 23.22
CA HIS A 53 -26.11 5.54 24.15
C HIS A 53 -27.15 6.49 23.55
N GLU A 54 -26.73 7.51 22.81
CA GLU A 54 -27.64 8.46 22.17
C GLU A 54 -28.50 7.76 21.10
N VAL A 55 -27.87 6.96 20.22
CA VAL A 55 -28.58 6.21 19.16
C VAL A 55 -29.56 5.19 19.75
N THR A 56 -29.14 4.44 20.76
CA THR A 56 -29.99 3.43 21.42
C THR A 56 -31.07 4.03 22.33
N SER A 57 -30.94 5.32 22.71
CA SER A 57 -32.01 6.05 23.41
C SER A 57 -33.10 6.55 22.45
N ALA A 58 -32.74 6.84 21.21
CA ALA A 58 -33.65 7.39 20.20
C ALA A 58 -34.33 6.32 19.34
N TYR A 59 -33.70 5.17 19.13
CA TYR A 59 -34.19 4.10 18.26
C TYR A 59 -34.19 2.75 18.97
N ARG A 60 -35.12 1.85 18.61
CA ARG A 60 -35.08 0.47 19.09
C ARG A 60 -33.95 -0.28 18.39
N GLN A 61 -33.36 -1.25 19.07
CA GLN A 61 -32.24 -2.02 18.54
C GLN A 61 -32.53 -2.69 17.19
N SER A 62 -33.78 -3.07 16.92
CA SER A 62 -34.22 -3.67 15.67
C SER A 62 -34.32 -2.68 14.50
N GLU A 63 -34.31 -1.37 14.77
CA GLU A 63 -34.42 -0.29 13.79
C GLU A 63 -33.05 0.28 13.41
N ILE A 64 -31.99 -0.10 14.14
CA ILE A 64 -30.63 0.39 13.94
C ILE A 64 -29.89 -0.54 12.97
N ASP A 65 -29.52 0.01 11.80
CA ASP A 65 -28.58 -0.63 10.89
C ASP A 65 -27.15 -0.17 11.21
N TRP A 66 -26.43 -0.99 11.97
CA TRP A 66 -25.04 -0.72 12.35
C TRP A 66 -24.09 -0.63 11.17
N LYS A 67 -24.41 -1.24 10.02
CA LYS A 67 -23.60 -1.14 8.81
C LYS A 67 -23.70 0.26 8.21
N ILE A 68 -24.90 0.83 8.17
CA ILE A 68 -25.10 2.21 7.71
C ILE A 68 -24.37 3.20 8.62
N ILE A 69 -24.41 3.00 9.94
CA ILE A 69 -23.69 3.84 10.91
C ILE A 69 -22.18 3.73 10.70
N HIS A 70 -21.66 2.51 10.52
CA HIS A 70 -20.25 2.28 10.20
C HIS A 70 -19.84 3.01 8.91
N ASP A 71 -20.61 2.83 7.83
CA ASP A 71 -20.30 3.41 6.52
C ASP A 71 -20.33 4.94 6.56
N ALA A 72 -21.27 5.55 7.31
CA ALA A 72 -21.32 6.99 7.54
C ALA A 72 -20.14 7.52 8.39
N GLY A 73 -19.61 6.68 9.30
CA GLY A 73 -18.40 7.00 10.07
C GLY A 73 -17.13 6.95 9.21
N CYS A 74 -17.10 6.10 8.18
CA CYS A 74 -15.99 6.04 7.23
C CYS A 74 -15.91 7.27 6.31
N THR A 75 -16.98 8.04 6.16
CA THR A 75 -17.03 9.28 5.34
C THR A 75 -16.90 10.55 6.17
N ARG A 76 -16.50 10.43 7.44
CA ARG A 76 -16.30 11.57 8.36
C ARG A 76 -14.83 11.76 8.64
N ASP A 77 -14.12 12.05 7.58
CA ASP A 77 -12.79 12.63 7.52
C ASP A 77 -12.92 14.14 7.74
N ASP A 78 -12.93 14.57 9.02
CA ASP A 78 -12.98 16.00 9.41
C ASP A 78 -11.66 16.76 9.06
N THR A 79 -10.70 16.07 8.43
CA THR A 79 -9.44 16.60 7.91
C THR A 79 -9.07 15.84 6.64
N ASP A 80 -8.83 16.55 5.54
CA ASP A 80 -8.20 15.97 4.36
C ASP A 80 -6.91 15.26 4.79
N LEU A 81 -6.66 14.07 4.23
CA LEU A 81 -5.35 13.43 4.39
C LEU A 81 -4.28 14.43 3.93
N PRO A 82 -3.19 14.59 4.69
CA PRO A 82 -2.14 15.50 4.27
C PRO A 82 -1.58 15.06 2.93
N ASP A 83 -1.76 15.90 1.90
CA ASP A 83 -1.17 15.72 0.58
C ASP A 83 0.35 15.78 0.69
N HIS A 84 0.99 14.63 0.83
CA HIS A 84 2.44 14.52 0.78
C HIS A 84 2.90 14.02 -0.57
N VAL A 85 3.41 14.94 -1.38
CA VAL A 85 4.15 14.62 -2.60
C VAL A 85 5.60 14.32 -2.23
N THR A 86 6.08 13.13 -2.58
CA THR A 86 7.46 12.73 -2.30
C THR A 86 8.41 13.53 -3.20
N SER A 87 9.45 14.13 -2.64
CA SER A 87 10.44 14.86 -3.44
C SER A 87 11.21 13.92 -4.37
N ARG A 88 11.69 14.41 -5.52
CA ARG A 88 12.51 13.58 -6.44
C ARG A 88 13.76 13.00 -5.77
N THR A 89 14.44 13.80 -4.93
CA THR A 89 15.60 13.33 -4.17
C THR A 89 15.24 12.20 -3.22
N ASP A 90 14.06 12.27 -2.60
CA ASP A 90 13.57 11.19 -1.77
C ASP A 90 13.22 9.97 -2.62
N LEU A 91 12.51 10.12 -3.74
CA LEU A 91 12.23 9.01 -4.67
C LEU A 91 13.50 8.27 -5.07
N ASP A 92 14.56 9.00 -5.45
CA ASP A 92 15.85 8.40 -5.80
C ASP A 92 16.47 7.66 -4.61
N ARG A 93 16.39 8.22 -3.39
CA ARG A 93 16.85 7.57 -2.16
C ARG A 93 16.03 6.31 -1.84
N LEU A 94 14.71 6.35 -2.06
CA LEU A 94 13.81 5.23 -1.83
C LEU A 94 14.13 4.08 -2.80
N ILE A 95 14.35 4.39 -4.08
CA ILE A 95 14.67 3.42 -5.13
C ILE A 95 16.10 2.90 -4.97
N SER A 96 17.10 3.76 -5.15
CA SER A 96 18.50 3.32 -5.19
C SER A 96 19.11 3.03 -3.81
N GLY A 97 18.47 3.49 -2.73
CA GLY A 97 18.86 3.18 -1.36
C GLY A 97 18.04 2.02 -0.79
N THR A 98 16.77 2.27 -0.50
CA THR A 98 15.92 1.34 0.26
C THR A 98 15.55 0.11 -0.56
N PHE A 99 15.02 0.26 -1.77
CA PHE A 99 14.62 -0.87 -2.60
C PHE A 99 15.82 -1.72 -3.00
N ARG A 100 16.94 -1.09 -3.40
CA ARG A 100 18.21 -1.80 -3.63
C ARG A 100 18.66 -2.63 -2.42
N SER A 101 18.62 -2.05 -1.22
CA SER A 101 19.01 -2.76 0.02
C SER A 101 18.06 -3.92 0.32
N PHE A 102 16.76 -3.74 0.08
CA PHE A 102 15.77 -4.81 0.18
C PHE A 102 16.07 -5.96 -0.78
N LEU A 103 16.35 -5.66 -2.05
CA LEU A 103 16.75 -6.66 -3.06
C LEU A 103 18.06 -7.39 -2.67
N ALA A 104 18.98 -6.70 -1.99
CA ALA A 104 20.21 -7.30 -1.47
C ALA A 104 19.95 -8.25 -0.30
N ALA A 105 18.95 -7.95 0.54
CA ALA A 105 18.59 -8.74 1.71
C ALA A 105 17.74 -9.99 1.40
N LEU A 106 17.26 -10.15 0.16
CA LEU A 106 16.54 -11.35 -0.24
C LEU A 106 17.43 -12.60 -0.09
N PRO A 107 16.94 -13.67 0.57
CA PRO A 107 17.73 -14.86 0.85
C PRO A 107 18.08 -15.66 -0.41
N SER A 108 17.33 -15.48 -1.49
CA SER A 108 17.56 -16.08 -2.79
C SER A 108 17.05 -15.16 -3.90
N VAL A 109 17.57 -15.37 -5.11
CA VAL A 109 17.10 -14.67 -6.31
C VAL A 109 15.66 -15.10 -6.62
N PRO A 110 14.69 -14.18 -6.70
CA PRO A 110 13.31 -14.52 -7.06
C PRO A 110 13.22 -14.97 -8.52
N THR A 111 12.39 -15.96 -8.81
CA THR A 111 12.13 -16.43 -10.17
C THR A 111 11.17 -15.52 -10.93
N ILE A 112 10.24 -14.88 -10.22
CA ILE A 112 9.23 -13.98 -10.78
C ILE A 112 9.11 -12.77 -9.86
N VAL A 113 9.09 -11.58 -10.45
CA VAL A 113 8.80 -10.33 -9.77
C VAL A 113 7.57 -9.71 -10.43
N THR A 114 6.57 -9.37 -9.63
CA THR A 114 5.36 -8.69 -10.08
C THR A 114 5.31 -7.31 -9.44
N ILE A 115 5.12 -6.27 -10.25
CA ILE A 115 5.02 -4.89 -9.79
C ILE A 115 3.70 -4.33 -10.32
N ALA A 116 2.90 -3.74 -9.42
CA ALA A 116 1.72 -2.98 -9.81
C ALA A 116 2.16 -1.58 -10.25
N ARG A 117 1.51 -1.00 -11.26
CA ARG A 117 1.75 0.38 -11.72
C ARG A 117 0.51 1.22 -11.38
N SER A 118 0.65 2.13 -10.42
CA SER A 118 -0.38 3.12 -10.06
C SER A 118 -0.32 4.28 -11.05
N SER A 119 -1.06 4.21 -12.16
CA SER A 119 -1.07 5.26 -13.19
C SER A 119 -2.35 6.07 -13.23
N GLU A 120 -3.44 5.49 -12.73
CA GLU A 120 -4.80 6.03 -12.83
C GLU A 120 -5.43 6.20 -11.44
N ASP A 121 -4.60 6.20 -10.38
CA ASP A 121 -5.07 6.49 -9.02
C ASP A 121 -4.63 7.89 -8.57
N GLU A 122 -5.32 8.40 -7.54
CA GLU A 122 -5.04 9.71 -6.95
C GLU A 122 -3.80 9.70 -6.04
N TYR A 123 -3.10 8.57 -5.92
CA TYR A 123 -1.99 8.38 -4.98
C TYR A 123 -0.60 8.54 -5.61
N CYS A 124 -0.45 8.35 -6.92
CA CYS A 124 0.82 8.53 -7.63
C CYS A 124 0.74 9.69 -8.63
N PRO A 125 1.54 10.75 -8.47
CA PRO A 125 1.63 11.82 -9.47
C PRO A 125 2.00 11.23 -10.85
N PRO A 126 1.23 11.52 -11.93
CA PRO A 126 1.47 10.96 -13.26
C PRO A 126 2.88 11.22 -13.79
N GLU A 127 3.47 12.35 -13.43
CA GLU A 127 4.83 12.75 -13.80
C GLU A 127 5.93 11.86 -13.18
N ASP A 128 5.65 11.21 -12.06
CA ASP A 128 6.63 10.39 -11.33
C ASP A 128 6.54 8.91 -11.70
N VAL A 129 5.40 8.46 -12.25
CA VAL A 129 5.13 7.05 -12.59
C VAL A 129 6.25 6.44 -13.44
N ASP A 130 6.64 7.15 -14.49
CA ASP A 130 7.64 6.65 -15.44
C ASP A 130 9.05 6.69 -14.85
N GLN A 131 9.39 7.73 -14.06
CA GLN A 131 10.66 7.79 -13.33
C GLN A 131 10.79 6.61 -12.35
N ILE A 132 9.75 6.35 -11.57
CA ILE A 132 9.71 5.24 -10.61
C ILE A 132 9.86 3.91 -11.34
N GLN A 133 9.11 3.70 -12.43
CA GLN A 133 9.19 2.48 -13.22
C GLN A 133 10.61 2.24 -13.74
N VAL A 134 11.23 3.26 -14.34
CA VAL A 134 12.60 3.15 -14.87
C VAL A 134 13.59 2.84 -13.76
N GLY A 135 13.54 3.56 -12.63
CA GLY A 135 14.45 3.34 -11.52
C GLY A 135 14.33 1.94 -10.90
N VAL A 136 13.09 1.46 -10.69
CA VAL A 136 12.84 0.12 -10.17
C VAL A 136 13.36 -0.97 -11.12
N LEU A 137 13.14 -0.82 -12.43
CA LEU A 137 13.64 -1.78 -13.42
C LEU A 137 15.17 -1.80 -13.49
N GLU A 138 15.83 -0.66 -13.35
CA GLU A 138 17.29 -0.59 -13.29
C GLU A 138 17.85 -1.29 -12.05
N GLU A 139 17.30 -1.06 -10.86
CA GLU A 139 17.75 -1.75 -9.65
C GLU A 139 17.51 -3.27 -9.73
N LEU A 140 16.40 -3.69 -10.35
CA LEU A 140 16.14 -5.11 -10.61
C LEU A 140 17.16 -5.73 -11.58
N ARG A 141 17.48 -5.05 -12.70
CA ARG A 141 18.52 -5.51 -13.63
C ARG A 141 19.89 -5.58 -12.97
N GLN A 142 20.24 -4.59 -12.17
CA GLN A 142 21.51 -4.58 -11.44
C GLN A 142 21.64 -5.75 -10.47
N ARG A 143 20.55 -6.14 -9.79
CA ARG A 143 20.58 -7.24 -8.81
C ARG A 143 20.40 -8.62 -9.43
N LEU A 144 19.47 -8.76 -10.37
CA LEU A 144 19.02 -10.04 -10.90
C LEU A 144 19.70 -10.41 -12.23
N GLY A 145 20.36 -9.45 -12.88
CA GLY A 145 21.00 -9.62 -14.18
C GLY A 145 20.03 -9.41 -15.33
N ASP A 146 20.14 -10.26 -16.36
CA ASP A 146 19.27 -10.22 -17.52
C ASP A 146 17.87 -10.75 -17.15
N ILE A 147 16.85 -9.90 -17.25
CA ILE A 147 15.48 -10.19 -16.85
C ILE A 147 14.52 -9.99 -18.03
N ASP A 148 13.60 -10.93 -18.22
CA ASP A 148 12.47 -10.76 -19.14
C ASP A 148 11.44 -9.82 -18.52
N ILE A 149 11.11 -8.72 -19.21
CA ILE A 149 10.19 -7.69 -18.71
C ILE A 149 8.93 -7.70 -19.57
N ARG A 150 7.78 -7.86 -18.92
CA ARG A 150 6.46 -7.79 -19.56
C ARG A 150 5.64 -6.66 -18.96
N MET A 151 5.28 -5.69 -19.81
CA MET A 151 4.42 -4.56 -19.46
C MET A 151 2.97 -4.92 -19.77
N ALA A 152 2.35 -5.75 -18.93
CA ALA A 152 1.01 -6.28 -19.16
C ALA A 152 -0.07 -5.20 -19.36
N TYR A 153 0.14 -3.99 -18.82
CA TYR A 153 -0.78 -2.86 -19.01
C TYR A 153 -0.75 -2.27 -20.43
N GLN A 154 0.20 -2.65 -21.28
CA GLN A 154 0.26 -2.25 -22.69
C GLN A 154 -0.42 -3.28 -23.60
N GLU A 155 -0.76 -4.46 -23.09
CA GLU A 155 -1.47 -5.48 -23.85
C GLU A 155 -2.94 -5.07 -23.94
N GLU A 156 -3.49 -4.99 -25.16
CA GLU A 156 -4.92 -4.75 -25.35
C GLU A 156 -5.70 -5.91 -24.70
N GLU A 157 -6.63 -5.59 -23.80
CA GLU A 157 -7.58 -6.57 -23.28
C GLU A 157 -8.44 -7.07 -24.45
N THR A 158 -8.05 -8.22 -25.01
CA THR A 158 -8.82 -8.91 -26.03
C THR A 158 -9.96 -9.66 -25.32
N PHE A 159 -11.15 -9.07 -25.34
CA PHE A 159 -12.41 -9.68 -24.89
C PHE A 159 -13.05 -10.52 -25.99
#